data_AF-A0A956TZS6-F1
#
_entry.id   AF-A0A956TZS6-F1
#
_cell.length_a   1.000
_cell.length_b   1.000
_cell.length_c   1.000
_cell.angle_alpha   90.00
_cell.angle_beta   90.00
_cell.angle_gamma   90.00
#
_symmetry.space_group_name_H-M   'P 1'
#
loop_
_entity.id
_entity.type
_entity.pdbx_description
1 polymer ?
#
loop_
_entity_poly.entity_id
_entity_poly.type
_entity_poly.pdbx_seq_one_letter_code
_entity_poly.pdbx_strand_id
1 'polypeptide(L)'
;EGGWTDGSVELPDLKGAIDVDIFPTPFTNTLPIRRLGLGAGQSANIAVAYITLPEMSVTSAPQRYTCIEPLKAYRFESLDSDFKCDIEVDGDGLVVSYPRLFRRMR
;
A
#
# COMPACT_ATOMS: atom_id res chain seq x y z
N GLU A 1 6.70 14.45 -4.67
CA GLU A 1 7.99 14.13 -5.35
C GLU A 1 8.84 13.08 -4.61
N GLY A 2 8.35 12.45 -3.53
CA GLY A 2 8.98 11.25 -2.95
C GLY A 2 10.41 11.46 -2.43
N GLY A 3 10.69 12.63 -1.85
CA GLY A 3 11.95 12.91 -1.15
C GLY A 3 11.80 12.62 0.34
N TRP A 4 12.65 11.76 0.87
CA TRP A 4 12.60 11.29 2.25
C TRP A 4 13.85 11.70 3.02
N THR A 5 13.67 12.03 4.30
CA THR A 5 14.78 12.25 5.25
C THR A 5 14.44 11.60 6.58
N ASP A 6 15.46 11.25 7.37
CA ASP A 6 15.28 10.84 8.78
C ASP A 6 15.15 12.02 9.76
N GLY A 7 14.97 13.23 9.22
CA GLY A 7 15.04 14.51 9.95
C GLY A 7 16.41 15.19 9.86
N SER A 8 17.44 14.50 9.37
CA SER A 8 18.80 15.04 9.23
C SER A 8 19.50 14.66 7.93
N VAL A 9 19.30 13.43 7.44
CA VAL A 9 19.96 12.88 6.26
C VAL A 9 18.91 12.43 5.24
N GLU A 10 19.18 12.67 3.96
CA GLU A 10 18.34 12.15 2.88
C GLU A 10 18.37 10.62 2.82
N LEU A 11 17.23 10.02 2.48
CA LEU A 11 17.06 8.58 2.32
C LEU A 11 16.87 8.27 0.82
N PRO A 12 17.97 8.21 0.03
CA PRO A 12 17.89 8.08 -1.43
C PRO A 12 17.24 6.77 -1.89
N ASP A 13 17.31 5.71 -1.09
CA ASP A 13 16.71 4.42 -1.41
C ASP A 13 15.17 4.46 -1.44
N LEU A 14 14.57 5.45 -0.76
CA LEU A 14 13.12 5.70 -0.76
C LEU A 14 12.69 6.68 -1.85
N LYS A 15 13.62 7.12 -2.72
CA LYS A 15 13.30 8.12 -3.75
C LYS A 15 12.16 7.64 -4.64
N GLY A 16 11.14 8.48 -4.77
CA GLY A 16 9.96 8.21 -5.58
C GLY A 16 8.87 7.39 -4.86
N ALA A 17 9.14 6.88 -3.64
CA ALA A 17 8.08 6.36 -2.79
C ALA A 17 7.18 7.53 -2.34
N ILE A 18 5.89 7.43 -2.63
CA ILE A 18 4.91 8.48 -2.30
C ILE A 18 4.11 8.12 -1.06
N ASP A 19 3.74 6.85 -0.93
CA ASP A 19 2.92 6.37 0.17
C ASP A 19 3.80 5.64 1.20
N VAL A 20 3.37 5.66 2.46
CA VAL A 20 3.87 4.75 3.49
C VAL A 20 3.08 3.46 3.46
N ASP A 21 3.74 2.35 3.79
CA ASP A 21 3.07 1.10 4.11
C ASP A 21 3.57 0.55 5.43
N ILE A 22 2.68 0.34 6.40
CA ILE A 22 3.05 0.00 7.77
C ILE A 22 2.53 -1.40 8.08
N PHE A 23 3.42 -2.32 8.43
CA PHE A 23 3.02 -3.62 8.92
C PHE A 23 3.08 -3.65 10.46
N PRO A 24 2.04 -4.17 11.17
CA PRO A 24 0.88 -4.90 10.66
C PRO A 24 -0.43 -4.07 10.68
N THR A 25 -0.64 -3.15 9.73
CA THR A 25 -1.95 -2.49 9.55
C THR A 25 -2.42 -2.53 8.09
N PRO A 26 -3.73 -2.73 7.83
CA PRO A 26 -4.28 -2.62 6.48
C PRO A 26 -4.61 -1.17 6.11
N PHE A 27 -4.50 -0.22 7.04
CA PHE A 27 -4.93 1.17 6.81
C PHE A 27 -4.13 1.85 5.70
N THR A 28 -2.83 1.53 5.58
CA THR A 28 -1.94 2.14 4.61
C THR A 28 -2.28 1.77 3.17
N ASN A 29 -2.98 0.65 2.91
CA ASN A 29 -3.47 0.31 1.58
C ASN A 29 -4.46 1.35 1.03
N THR A 30 -5.15 2.11 1.89
CA THR A 30 -6.05 3.20 1.50
C THR A 30 -5.33 4.31 0.76
N LEU A 31 -4.06 4.59 1.09
CA LEU A 31 -3.30 5.69 0.50
C LEU A 31 -3.15 5.55 -1.03
N PRO A 32 -2.57 4.44 -1.56
CA PRO A 32 -2.48 4.25 -3.00
C PRO A 32 -3.86 4.08 -3.65
N ILE A 33 -4.82 3.41 -3.00
CA ILE A 33 -6.18 3.24 -3.54
C ILE A 33 -6.83 4.59 -3.84
N ARG A 34 -6.78 5.54 -2.89
CA ARG A 34 -7.37 6.87 -3.08
C ARG A 34 -6.52 7.75 -4.00
N ARG A 35 -5.20 7.74 -3.85
CA ARG A 35 -4.29 8.59 -4.62
C ARG A 35 -4.25 8.24 -6.11
N LEU A 36 -4.24 6.95 -6.44
CA LEU A 36 -4.12 6.49 -7.82
C LEU A 36 -5.43 6.62 -8.60
N GLY A 37 -6.59 6.56 -7.92
CA GLY A 37 -7.90 6.75 -8.56
C GLY A 37 -8.17 5.77 -9.71
N LEU A 38 -7.64 4.54 -9.61
CA LEU A 38 -7.69 3.55 -10.69
C LEU A 38 -9.15 3.18 -11.02
N GLY A 39 -9.47 3.17 -12.31
CA GLY A 39 -10.70 2.59 -12.85
C GLY A 39 -10.61 1.06 -12.98
N ALA A 40 -11.75 0.39 -13.14
CA ALA A 40 -11.82 -1.06 -13.27
C ALA A 40 -10.86 -1.60 -14.35
N GLY A 41 -10.07 -2.61 -14.01
CA GLY A 41 -9.07 -3.24 -14.88
C GLY A 41 -7.76 -2.46 -15.00
N GLN A 42 -7.65 -1.23 -14.48
CA GLN A 42 -6.40 -0.49 -14.47
C GLN A 42 -5.47 -0.98 -13.37
N SER A 43 -4.17 -0.95 -13.66
CA SER A 43 -3.11 -1.31 -12.73
C SER A 43 -2.05 -0.22 -12.67
N ALA A 44 -1.41 -0.07 -11.50
CA ALA A 44 -0.24 0.78 -11.34
C ALA A 44 0.80 0.08 -10.45
N ASN A 45 2.06 0.21 -10.85
CA ASN A 45 3.20 -0.14 -9.99
C ASN A 45 3.57 1.12 -9.18
N ILE A 46 3.85 0.93 -7.89
CA ILE A 46 4.33 1.98 -6.99
C ILE A 46 5.52 1.45 -6.20
N ALA A 47 6.33 2.35 -5.65
CA ALA A 47 7.18 2.07 -4.52
C ALA A 47 6.58 2.73 -3.28
N VAL A 48 6.71 2.08 -2.13
CA VAL A 48 6.28 2.63 -0.83
C VAL A 48 7.45 2.66 0.14
N ALA A 49 7.39 3.56 1.10
CA ALA A 49 8.23 3.49 2.29
C ALA A 49 7.59 2.46 3.23
N TYR A 50 8.10 1.23 3.19
CA TYR A 50 7.62 0.11 3.98
C TYR A 50 8.25 0.13 5.37
N ILE A 51 7.40 0.16 6.40
CA ILE A 51 7.78 0.28 7.80
C ILE A 51 7.28 -0.94 8.55
N THR A 52 8.17 -1.67 9.21
CA THR A 52 7.79 -2.83 10.02
C THR A 52 7.79 -2.48 11.50
N LEU A 53 6.76 -2.94 12.22
CA LEU A 53 6.68 -2.87 13.66
C LEU A 53 6.89 -4.27 14.28
N PRO A 54 7.56 -4.37 15.45
CA PRO A 54 8.05 -3.26 16.28
C PRO A 54 9.46 -2.73 15.92
N GLU A 55 10.14 -3.29 14.93
CA GLU A 55 11.56 -3.00 14.65
C GLU A 55 11.82 -1.57 14.15
N MET A 56 10.78 -0.88 13.67
CA MET A 56 10.85 0.46 13.07
C MET A 56 11.84 0.52 11.89
N SER A 57 12.01 -0.60 11.19
CA SER A 57 12.83 -0.64 9.98
C SER A 57 12.08 0.03 8.83
N VAL A 58 12.79 0.78 7.99
CA VAL A 58 12.22 1.47 6.83
C VAL A 58 12.98 1.02 5.58
N THR A 59 12.26 0.45 4.61
CA THR A 59 12.80 0.04 3.31
C THR A 59 11.90 0.50 2.16
N SER A 60 12.42 0.53 0.95
CA SER A 60 11.60 0.68 -0.25
C SER A 60 10.99 -0.68 -0.60
N ALA A 61 9.68 -0.72 -0.87
CA ALA A 61 9.01 -1.93 -1.33
C ALA A 61 8.21 -1.65 -2.61
N PRO A 62 8.47 -2.36 -3.72
CA PRO A 62 7.69 -2.26 -4.94
C PRO A 62 6.40 -3.07 -4.83
N GLN A 63 5.30 -2.43 -5.18
CA GLN A 63 3.95 -2.98 -5.08
C GLN A 63 3.18 -2.73 -6.37
N ARG A 64 2.18 -3.56 -6.65
CA ARG A 64 1.19 -3.31 -7.71
C ARG A 64 -0.21 -3.36 -7.13
N TYR A 65 -1.01 -2.37 -7.51
CA TYR A 65 -2.45 -2.34 -7.29
C TYR A 65 -3.15 -2.46 -8.63
N THR A 66 -4.10 -3.38 -8.71
CA THR A 66 -5.03 -3.51 -9.84
C THR A 66 -6.44 -3.30 -9.32
N CYS A 67 -7.18 -2.35 -9.88
CA CYS A 67 -8.57 -2.13 -9.52
C CYS A 67 -9.45 -3.23 -10.13
N ILE A 68 -10.14 -4.00 -9.29
CA ILE A 68 -11.15 -4.97 -9.73
C ILE A 68 -12.49 -4.23 -9.88
N GLU A 69 -12.92 -3.54 -8.83
CA GLU A 69 -14.11 -2.69 -8.81
C GLU A 69 -13.80 -1.41 -8.01
N PRO A 70 -13.95 -0.21 -8.60
CA PRO A 70 -13.58 1.05 -7.96
C PRO A 70 -14.22 1.23 -6.58
N LEU A 71 -13.42 1.63 -5.59
CA LEU A 71 -13.86 1.84 -4.19
C LEU A 71 -14.62 0.65 -3.60
N LYS A 72 -14.24 -0.57 -4.00
CA LYS A 72 -14.82 -1.81 -3.45
C LYS A 72 -13.84 -2.97 -3.41
N ALA A 73 -13.07 -3.20 -4.48
CA ALA A 73 -12.16 -4.34 -4.55
C ALA A 73 -10.89 -4.03 -5.37
N TYR A 74 -9.73 -4.34 -4.80
CA TYR A 74 -8.43 -4.13 -5.41
C TYR A 74 -7.54 -5.35 -5.21
N ARG A 75 -6.85 -5.79 -6.26
CA ARG A 75 -5.78 -6.78 -6.13
C ARG A 75 -4.48 -6.08 -5.76
N PHE A 76 -3.93 -6.47 -4.62
CA PHE A 76 -2.59 -6.14 -4.19
C PHE A 76 -1.61 -7.24 -4.61
N GLU A 77 -0.43 -6.84 -5.07
CA GLU A 77 0.70 -7.70 -5.37
C GLU A 77 1.97 -7.08 -4.80
N SER A 78 2.71 -7.86 -4.02
CA SER A 78 4.12 -7.55 -3.72
C SER A 78 4.93 -7.86 -4.97
N LEU A 79 5.79 -6.95 -5.43
CA LEU A 79 6.64 -7.21 -6.60
C LEU A 79 7.99 -7.85 -6.24
N ASP A 80 8.30 -7.93 -4.94
CA ASP A 80 9.50 -8.59 -4.41
C ASP A 80 9.22 -10.00 -3.84
N SER A 81 7.98 -10.49 -3.95
CA SER A 81 7.59 -11.84 -3.52
C SER A 81 6.38 -12.35 -4.30
N ASP A 82 6.04 -13.64 -4.16
CA ASP A 82 4.84 -14.20 -4.81
C ASP A 82 3.52 -13.84 -4.10
N PHE A 83 3.57 -12.95 -3.10
CA PHE A 83 2.39 -12.60 -2.32
C PHE A 83 1.44 -11.69 -3.11
N LYS A 84 0.18 -12.13 -3.20
CA LYS A 84 -0.94 -11.36 -3.72
C LYS A 84 -2.23 -11.61 -2.97
N CYS A 85 -3.10 -10.62 -2.93
CA CYS A 85 -4.38 -10.72 -2.25
C CYS A 85 -5.40 -9.75 -2.84
N ASP A 86 -6.68 -10.13 -2.84
CA ASP A 86 -7.78 -9.24 -3.18
C ASP A 86 -8.28 -8.58 -1.89
N ILE A 87 -8.14 -7.27 -1.83
CA ILE A 87 -8.50 -6.41 -0.71
C ILE A 87 -9.89 -5.83 -0.99
N GLU A 88 -10.80 -5.99 -0.05
CA GLU A 88 -12.10 -5.32 -0.07
C GLU A 88 -12.03 -4.02 0.72
N VAL A 89 -12.61 -2.95 0.17
CA VAL A 89 -12.68 -1.63 0.79
C VAL A 89 -14.10 -1.11 0.82
N ASP A 90 -14.36 -0.10 1.65
CA ASP A 90 -15.62 0.64 1.63
C ASP A 90 -15.57 1.83 0.66
N GLY A 91 -16.65 2.64 0.64
CA GLY A 91 -16.76 3.81 -0.22
C GLY A 91 -15.72 4.90 0.05
N ASP A 92 -15.00 4.84 1.17
CA ASP A 92 -13.88 5.73 1.49
C ASP A 92 -12.52 5.10 1.17
N GLY A 93 -12.49 3.90 0.58
CA GLY A 93 -11.25 3.17 0.30
C GLY A 93 -10.60 2.60 1.56
N LEU A 94 -11.31 2.57 2.69
CA LEU A 94 -10.81 1.95 3.93
C LEU A 94 -10.99 0.43 3.84
N VAL A 95 -9.94 -0.30 4.19
CA VAL A 95 -9.96 -1.76 4.14
C VAL A 95 -11.02 -2.34 5.07
N VAL A 96 -11.90 -3.17 4.50
CA VAL A 96 -12.92 -3.96 5.20
C VAL A 96 -12.43 -5.40 5.40
N SER A 97 -11.83 -5.97 4.36
CA SER A 97 -11.34 -7.33 4.36
C SER A 97 -9.99 -7.40 3.65
N TYR A 98 -9.00 -7.97 4.34
CA TYR A 98 -7.73 -8.36 3.78
C TYR A 98 -7.54 -9.85 4.09
N PRO A 99 -8.01 -10.75 3.21
CA PRO A 99 -8.09 -12.18 3.48
C PRO A 99 -6.79 -12.76 4.06
N ARG A 100 -6.93 -13.50 5.16
CA ARG A 100 -5.85 -14.14 5.96
C ARG A 100 -5.00 -13.19 6.81
N LEU A 101 -5.16 -11.87 6.69
CA LEU A 101 -4.40 -10.89 7.46
C LEU A 101 -5.29 -10.06 8.39
N PHE A 102 -6.32 -9.39 7.85
CA PHE A 102 -7.13 -8.43 8.59
C PHE A 102 -8.61 -8.50 8.22
N ARG A 103 -9.46 -8.16 9.19
CA ARG A 103 -10.88 -7.91 8.98
C ARG A 103 -11.31 -6.74 9.86
N ARG A 104 -12.03 -5.78 9.29
CA ARG A 104 -12.59 -4.67 10.05
C ARG A 104 -13.73 -5.16 10.94
N MET A 105 -13.63 -4.88 12.24
CA MET A 105 -14.68 -5.15 13.21
C MET A 105 -15.78 -4.08 13.11
N ARG A 106 -17.00 -4.43 13.50
CA ARG A 106 -18.14 -3.50 13.58
C ARG A 106 -18.21 -2.87 14.95
#